data_AF-A0A165K9T1-F1
#
_entry.id   AF-A0A165K9T1-F1
#
_cell.length_a   1.000
_cell.length_b   1.000
_cell.length_c   1.000
_cell.angle_alpha   90.00
_cell.angle_beta   90.00
_cell.angle_gamma   90.00
#
_symmetry.space_group_name_H-M   'P 1'
#
loop_
_entity.id
_entity.type
_entity.pdbx_description
1 polymer ?
#
loop_
_entity_poly.entity_id
_entity_poly.type
_entity_poly.pdbx_seq_one_letter_code
_entity_poly.pdbx_strand_id
1 'polypeptide(L)' 'QIRSRITVCKRLKLKCDRRAPCGSCVKRDTVSRCAYSAAAAEKIDVQSLHNRVLLLEAQIQSLS' A
#
# COMPACT_ATOMS: atom_id res chain seq x y z
N GLN A 1 -13.65 1.33 -17.86
CA GLN A 1 -13.70 0.40 -16.71
C GLN A 1 -12.25 0.09 -16.28
N ILE A 2 -11.72 0.79 -15.26
CA ILE A 2 -10.34 0.58 -14.79
C ILE A 2 -10.31 -0.74 -14.03
N ARG A 3 -9.73 -1.80 -14.63
CA ARG A 3 -9.60 -3.12 -14.00
C ARG A 3 -8.71 -2.99 -12.77
N SER A 4 -9.35 -2.82 -11.62
CA SER A 4 -8.67 -2.72 -10.35
C SER A 4 -7.89 -4.01 -10.10
N ARG A 5 -6.55 -3.91 -10.10
CA ARG A 5 -5.65 -4.82 -9.39
C ARG A 5 -5.59 -6.25 -9.98
N ILE A 6 -4.55 -6.54 -10.77
CA ILE A 6 -4.10 -7.92 -11.05
C ILE A 6 -2.73 -8.08 -10.39
N THR A 7 -2.70 -8.10 -9.06
CA THR A 7 -1.52 -8.59 -8.34
C THR A 7 -1.74 -10.06 -8.00
N VAL A 8 -0.68 -10.88 -8.02
CA VAL A 8 -0.71 -12.28 -7.56
C VAL A 8 -1.39 -12.38 -6.19
N CYS A 9 -1.17 -11.40 -5.31
CA CYS A 9 -1.81 -11.32 -4.01
C CYS A 9 -3.34 -11.18 -4.07
N LYS A 10 -3.92 -10.46 -5.05
CA LYS A 10 -5.39 -10.38 -5.18
C LYS A 10 -5.98 -11.72 -5.58
N ARG A 11 -5.37 -12.40 -6.57
CA ARG A 11 -5.82 -13.72 -7.04
C ARG A 11 -5.76 -14.76 -5.92
N LEU A 12 -4.68 -14.73 -5.14
CA LEU A 12 -4.43 -15.65 -4.03
C LEU A 12 -5.03 -15.20 -2.69
N LYS A 13 -5.77 -14.09 -2.65
CA LYS A 13 -6.36 -13.49 -1.43
C LYS A 13 -5.34 -13.27 -0.30
N LEU A 14 -4.11 -12.89 -0.64
CA LEU A 14 -3.04 -12.61 0.31
C LEU A 14 -3.04 -11.14 0.75
N LYS A 15 -2.64 -10.89 2.01
CA LYS A 15 -2.28 -9.54 2.45
C LYS A 15 -1.10 -9.04 1.62
N CYS A 16 -1.22 -7.84 1.06
CA CYS A 16 -0.24 -7.24 0.16
C CYS A 16 0.26 -5.93 0.76
N ASP A 17 1.56 -5.84 1.02
CA ASP A 17 2.21 -4.64 1.57
C ASP A 17 2.39 -3.49 0.56
N ARG A 18 1.94 -3.72 -0.69
CA ARG A 18 1.97 -2.76 -1.81
C ARG A 18 3.36 -2.20 -2.16
N ARG A 19 4.44 -2.82 -1.69
CA ARG A 19 5.80 -2.55 -2.18
C ARG A 19 5.95 -3.11 -3.60
N ALA A 20 6.91 -2.59 -4.36
CA ALA A 20 7.20 -3.06 -5.71
C ALA A 20 8.66 -3.56 -5.79
N PRO A 21 8.89 -4.90 -5.74
CA PRO A 21 7.91 -5.97 -5.54
C PRO A 21 7.43 -6.11 -4.08
N CYS A 22 6.23 -6.67 -3.89
CA CYS A 22 5.65 -6.83 -2.55
C CYS A 22 6.26 -8.03 -1.82
N GLY A 23 6.36 -7.98 -0.49
CA GLY A 23 7.02 -9.03 0.30
C GLY A 23 6.39 -10.41 0.12
N SER A 24 5.08 -10.49 -0.12
CA SER A 24 4.38 -11.76 -0.39
C SER A 24 4.74 -12.38 -1.75
N CYS A 25 5.05 -11.56 -2.75
CA CYS A 25 5.49 -12.06 -4.06
C CYS A 25 6.96 -12.48 -4.03
N VAL A 26 7.81 -11.80 -3.25
CA VAL A 26 9.20 -12.21 -2.99
C VAL A 26 9.25 -13.58 -2.32
N LYS A 27 8.50 -13.78 -1.23
CA LYS A 27 8.48 -15.06 -0.49
C LYS A 27 7.96 -16.26 -1.28
N ARG A 28 7.26 -16.04 -2.39
CA ARG A 28 6.61 -17.08 -3.21
C ARG A 28 7.22 -17.19 -4.59
N ASP A 29 8.35 -16.52 -4.84
CA ASP A 29 9.03 -16.48 -6.13
C ASP A 29 8.12 -16.10 -7.30
N THR A 30 7.28 -15.08 -7.08
CA THR A 30 6.33 -14.56 -8.09
C THR A 30 6.58 -13.08 -8.39
N VAL A 31 7.81 -12.62 -8.18
CA VAL A 31 8.26 -11.23 -8.35
C VAL A 31 7.96 -10.71 -9.76
N SER A 32 8.22 -11.52 -10.79
CA SER A 32 7.97 -11.19 -12.20
C SER A 32 6.50 -10.88 -12.53
N ARG A 33 5.56 -11.33 -11.69
CA ARG A 33 4.11 -11.12 -11.82
C ARG A 33 3.56 -10.08 -10.83
N CYS A 34 4.44 -9.44 -10.05
CA CYS A 34 4.08 -8.43 -9.07
C CYS A 34 3.97 -7.04 -9.71
N ALA A 35 2.92 -6.83 -10.51
CA ALA A 35 2.70 -5.58 -11.23
C ALA A 35 1.56 -4.75 -10.62
N TYR A 36 1.79 -3.44 -10.50
CA TYR A 36 0.79 -2.46 -10.11
C TYR A 36 0.52 -1.53 -11.28
N SER A 37 -0.73 -1.18 -11.54
CA SER A 37 -1.04 -0.09 -12.47
C SER A 37 -0.57 1.25 -11.89
N ALA A 38 -0.23 2.23 -12.73
CA ALA A 38 0.18 3.57 -12.28
C ALA A 38 -0.83 4.18 -11.27
N ALA A 39 -2.13 4.15 -11.62
CA ALA A 39 -3.21 4.60 -10.73
C ALA A 39 -3.31 3.84 -9.38
N ALA A 40 -2.72 2.64 -9.28
CA ALA A 40 -2.66 1.88 -8.03
C ALA A 40 -1.39 2.18 -7.22
N ALA A 41 -0.30 2.56 -7.89
CA ALA A 41 0.92 3.05 -7.24
C ALA A 41 0.71 4.44 -6.64
N GLU A 42 -0.10 5.28 -7.29
CA GLU A 42 -0.47 6.62 -6.83
C GLU A 42 -1.49 6.62 -5.67
N LYS A 43 -2.01 5.45 -5.28
CA LYS A 43 -2.98 5.38 -4.19
C LYS A 43 -2.30 5.66 -2.86
N ILE A 44 -2.42 6.91 -2.41
CA ILE A 44 -2.03 7.36 -1.08
C ILE A 44 -2.81 6.55 -0.03
N ASP A 45 -2.09 6.04 0.97
CA ASP A 45 -2.70 5.36 2.11
C ASP A 45 -3.27 6.40 3.09
N VAL A 46 -4.55 6.72 2.90
CA VAL A 46 -5.27 7.74 3.67
C VAL A 46 -5.24 7.44 5.18
N GLN A 47 -5.23 6.17 5.59
CA GLN A 47 -5.17 5.82 7.01
C GLN A 47 -3.83 6.20 7.62
N SER A 48 -2.72 5.89 6.93
CA SER A 48 -1.38 6.31 7.36
C SER A 48 -1.25 7.83 7.43
N LEU A 49 -1.85 8.55 6.48
CA LEU A 49 -1.88 10.01 6.50
C LEU A 49 -2.68 10.54 7.71
N HIS A 50 -3.88 10.03 7.94
CA HIS A 50 -4.72 10.42 9.08
C HIS A 50 -4.00 10.19 10.42
N ASN A 51 -3.37 9.02 10.60
CA ASN A 51 -2.60 8.72 11.80
C ASN A 51 -1.45 9.71 12.00
N ARG A 52 -0.77 10.10 10.92
CA ARG A 52 0.30 11.10 10.98
C ARG A 52 -0.22 12.49 11.31
N VAL A 53 -1.37 12.89 10.76
CA VAL A 53 -2.03 14.15 11.10
C VAL A 53 -2.38 14.20 12.59
N LEU A 54 -3.02 13.16 13.13
CA LEU A 54 -3.36 13.09 14.55
C LEU A 54 -2.13 13.24 15.46
N LEU A 55 -1.02 12.59 15.13
CA LEU A 55 0.22 12.70 15.90
C LEU A 55 0.79 14.12 15.86
N LEU A 56 0.78 14.77 14.69
CA LEU A 56 1.28 16.13 14.54
C LEU A 56 0.40 17.13 15.30
N GLU A 57 -0.92 16.96 15.26
CA GLU A 57 -1.87 17.79 16.01
C GLU A 57 -1.61 17.69 17.53
N ALA A 58 -1.43 16.46 18.04
CA ALA A 58 -1.11 16.25 19.45
C ALA A 58 0.23 16.90 19.85
N GLN A 59 1.24 16.84 18.99
CA GLN A 59 2.54 17.48 19.24
C GLN A 59 2.43 19.01 19.27
N ILE A 60 1.71 19.61 18.31
CA ILE A 60 1.48 21.06 18.27
C ILE A 60 0.78 21.51 19.54
N GLN A 61 -0.25 20.78 19.98
CA GLN A 61 -0.99 21.10 21.20
C GLN A 61 -0.15 20.98 22.48
N SER A 62 0.91 20.17 22.48
CA SER A 62 1.84 20.08 23.62
C SER A 62 2.87 21.20 23.68
N LEU A 63 3.02 21.97 22.60
CA LEU A 63 3.98 23.08 22.48
C LEU A 63 3.34 24.47 22.63
N SER A 64 2.00 24.52 22.67
CA SER A 64 1.19 25.70 22.99
C SER A 64 0.87 25.76 24.48
#